data_AF-A0A963LZL4-F1
#
_entry.id   AF-A0A963LZL4-F1
#
_cell.length_a   1.000
_cell.length_b   1.000
_cell.length_c   1.000
_cell.angle_alpha   90.00
_cell.angle_beta   90.00
_cell.angle_gamma   90.00
#
_symmetry.space_group_name_H-M   'P 1'
#
loop_
_entity.id
_entity.type
_entity.pdbx_description
1 polymer ?
#
loop_
_entity_poly.entity_id
_entity_poly.type
_entity_poly.pdbx_seq_one_letter_code
_entity_poly.pdbx_strand_id
1 'polypeptide(L)' 'LVERGGGWMMAQAELTPERLAQFLEQATRENLLACASAARRCAKTEATAQVVQACETLVTS' A
#
# COMPACT_ATOMS: atom_id res chain seq x y z
N LEU A 1 0.15 2.47 3.21
CA LEU A 1 -0.90 2.02 2.25
C LEU A 1 -2.17 1.67 2.99
N VAL A 2 -2.12 0.69 3.91
CA VAL A 2 -3.28 0.24 4.72
C VAL A 2 -3.94 1.40 5.49
N GLU A 3 -3.17 2.20 6.22
CA GLU A 3 -3.69 3.38 6.95
C GLU A 3 -4.38 4.42 6.04
N ARG A 4 -4.05 4.43 4.74
CA ARG A 4 -4.61 5.34 3.74
C ARG A 4 -5.71 4.69 2.91
N GLY A 5 -6.18 3.50 3.31
CA GLY A 5 -7.19 2.72 2.59
C GLY A 5 -6.71 2.11 1.28
N GLY A 6 -5.40 2.09 1.03
CA GLY A 6 -4.79 1.52 -0.18
C GLY A 6 -4.49 0.02 -0.09
N GLY A 7 -5.14 -0.69 0.83
CA GLY A 7 -4.97 -2.12 1.06
C GLY A 7 -5.46 -2.53 2.45
N TRP A 8 -5.43 -3.83 2.71
CA TRP A 8 -5.79 -4.43 4.00
C TRP A 8 -4.60 -5.20 4.56
N MET A 9 -4.57 -5.34 5.88
CA MET A 9 -3.63 -6.22 6.57
C MET A 9 -4.46 -7.29 7.29
N MET A 10 -4.17 -8.55 6.99
CA MET A 10 -4.65 -9.69 7.77
C MET A 10 -3.44 -10.22 8.54
N ALA A 11 -3.54 -10.28 9.87
CA ALA A 11 -2.46 -10.82 10.67
C ALA A 11 -2.27 -12.32 10.32
N GLN A 12 -1.03 -12.79 10.27
CA GLN A 12 -0.73 -14.17 9.91
C GLN A 12 -1.45 -15.19 10.81
N ALA A 13 -1.62 -14.87 12.10
CA ALA A 13 -2.34 -15.71 13.06
C ALA A 13 -3.86 -15.82 12.78
N GLU A 14 -4.42 -14.88 12.00
CA GLU A 14 -5.83 -14.83 11.63
C GLU A 14 -6.09 -15.31 10.20
N LEU A 15 -5.02 -15.66 9.46
CA LEU A 15 -5.09 -16.14 8.08
C LEU A 15 -5.56 -17.59 8.04
N THR A 16 -6.86 -17.80 8.24
CA THR A 16 -7.54 -19.08 8.03
C THR A 16 -8.31 -19.08 6.71
N PRO A 17 -8.58 -20.25 6.11
CA PRO A 17 -9.37 -20.35 4.88
C PRO A 17 -10.73 -19.66 4.98
N GLU A 18 -11.44 -19.83 6.10
CA GLU A 18 -12.78 -19.29 6.32
C GLU A 18 -12.75 -17.77 6.42
N ARG A 19 -11.76 -17.23 7.13
CA ARG A 19 -11.58 -15.77 7.24
C ARG A 19 -11.20 -15.14 5.92
N LEU A 20 -10.33 -15.78 5.15
CA LEU A 20 -9.99 -15.32 3.81
C LEU A 20 -11.20 -15.35 2.88
N ALA A 21 -11.99 -16.42 2.90
CA ALA A 21 -13.21 -16.54 2.10
C ALA A 21 -14.21 -15.43 2.44
N GLN A 22 -14.49 -15.20 3.73
CA GLN A 22 -15.38 -14.13 4.17
C GLN A 22 -14.89 -12.74 3.72
N PHE A 23 -13.58 -12.49 3.77
CA PHE A 23 -13.01 -11.25 3.28
C PHE A 23 -13.21 -11.08 1.77
N LEU A 24 -12.96 -12.13 0.99
CA LEU A 24 -13.10 -12.10 -0.48
C LEU A 24 -14.56 -11.93 -0.93
N GLU A 25 -15.51 -12.53 -0.22
CA GLU A 25 -16.94 -12.33 -0.47
C GLU A 25 -17.36 -10.86 -0.32
N GLN A 26 -16.67 -10.12 0.54
CA GLN A 26 -16.92 -8.70 0.77
C GLN A 26 -16.14 -7.78 -0.19
N ALA A 27 -15.27 -8.32 -1.06
CA ALA A 27 -14.46 -7.56 -2.00
C ALA A 27 -15.26 -7.13 -3.25
N THR A 28 -16.19 -6.20 -3.06
CA THR A 28 -17.00 -5.59 -4.13
C THR A 28 -16.15 -4.78 -5.12
N ARG A 29 -16.67 -4.59 -6.34
CA ARG A 29 -15.99 -3.79 -7.37
C ARG A 29 -15.71 -2.36 -6.88
N GLU A 30 -16.67 -1.77 -6.20
CA GLU A 30 -16.63 -0.40 -5.68
C GLU A 30 -15.50 -0.25 -4.65
N ASN A 31 -15.41 -1.18 -3.68
CA ASN A 31 -14.39 -1.09 -2.65
C ASN A 31 -12.98 -1.42 -3.17
N LEU A 32 -12.86 -2.33 -4.14
CA LEU A 32 -11.59 -2.63 -4.82
C LEU A 32 -11.11 -1.43 -5.64
N LEU A 33 -12.01 -0.73 -6.33
CA LEU A 33 -11.66 0.48 -7.08
C LEU A 33 -11.22 1.63 -6.16
N ALA A 34 -11.91 1.82 -5.04
CA ALA A 34 -11.54 2.81 -4.03
C ALA A 34 -10.15 2.50 -3.45
N CYS A 35 -9.91 1.24 -3.10
CA CYS A 35 -8.63 0.75 -2.61
C CYS A 35 -7.49 0.98 -3.63
N ALA A 36 -7.69 0.56 -4.88
CA ALA A 36 -6.70 0.74 -5.95
C ALA A 36 -6.37 2.23 -6.18
N SER A 37 -7.38 3.09 -6.15
CA SER A 37 -7.20 4.54 -6.29
C SER A 37 -6.38 5.12 -5.13
N ALA A 38 -6.67 4.70 -3.89
CA ALA A 38 -5.92 5.11 -2.72
C ALA A 38 -4.46 4.60 -2.75
N ALA A 39 -4.25 3.35 -3.16
CA ALA A 39 -2.93 2.77 -3.35
C ALA A 39 -2.11 3.56 -4.37
N ARG A 40 -2.72 3.90 -5.51
CA ARG A 40 -2.07 4.69 -6.57
C ARG A 40 -1.63 6.07 -6.08
N ARG A 41 -2.45 6.76 -5.28
CA ARG A 41 -2.09 8.05 -4.68
C ARG A 41 -0.91 7.98 -3.72
N CYS A 42 -0.59 6.80 -3.19
CA CYS A 42 0.52 6.60 -2.27
C CYS A 42 1.83 6.19 -2.95
N ALA A 43 1.84 6.08 -4.28
CA ALA A 43 3.03 5.66 -5.03
C ALA A 43 4.16 6.69 -4.87
N LYS A 44 5.37 6.19 -4.58
CA LYS A 44 6.61 7.00 -4.50
C LYS A 44 7.49 6.69 -5.71
N THR A 45 7.19 7.30 -6.87
CA THR A 45 7.91 7.02 -8.13
C THR A 45 9.31 7.60 -8.16
N GLU A 46 9.57 8.66 -7.41
CA GLU A 46 10.84 9.39 -7.41
C GLU A 46 11.81 8.95 -6.30
N ALA A 47 11.57 7.79 -5.67
CA ALA A 47 12.34 7.37 -4.49
C ALA A 47 13.86 7.31 -4.76
N THR A 48 14.28 6.78 -5.92
CA THR A 48 15.69 6.72 -6.29
C THR A 48 16.29 8.12 -6.46
N ALA A 49 15.62 9.02 -7.19
CA ALA A 49 16.11 10.38 -7.41
C ALA A 49 16.22 11.17 -6.10
N GLN A 50 15.24 11.02 -5.20
CA GLN A 50 15.26 11.65 -3.88
C GLN A 50 16.44 11.17 -3.03
N VAL A 51 16.77 9.88 -3.08
CA VAL A 51 17.92 9.34 -2.36
C VAL A 51 19.24 9.86 -2.94
N VAL A 52 19.37 9.91 -4.27
CA VAL A 52 20.57 10.48 -4.93
C VAL A 52 20.77 11.93 -4.53
N GLN A 53 19.74 12.77 -4.65
CA GLN A 53 19.81 14.18 -4.28
C GLN A 53 20.18 14.37 -2.80
N ALA A 54 19.64 13.54 -1.90
CA ALA A 54 19.99 13.58 -0.48
C ALA A 54 21.48 13.28 -0.26
N CYS A 55 22.03 12.27 -0.95
CA CYS A 55 23.46 11.95 -0.88
C CYS A 55 24.34 13.07 -1.45
N GLU A 56 23.98 13.64 -2.61
CA GLU A 56 24.74 14.74 -3.24
C GLU A 56 24.77 16.00 -2.36
N THR A 57 23.65 16.31 -1.71
CA THR A 57 23.55 17.45 -0.78
C THR A 57 24.50 17.29 0.40
N LEU A 58 24.60 16.07 0.97
CA LEU A 58 25.50 15.77 2.11
C LEU A 58 26.99 15.84 1.76
N VAL A 59 27.35 15.58 0.50
CA VAL A 59 28.75 15.68 0.03
C VAL A 59 29.14 17.13 -0.28
N THR A 60 28.15 17.96 -0.61
CA THR A 60 28.38 19.37 -0.97
C THR A 60 28.28 20.31 0.24
N SER A 61 27.67 19.87 1.35
CA SER A 61 27.59 20.58 2.64
C SER A 61 28.89 20.48 3.44
#